data_AF-A0A8S3B0L6-F1
#
_entry.id   AF-A0A8S3B0L6-F1
#
_cell.length_a   1.000
_cell.length_b   1.000
_cell.length_c   1.000
_cell.angle_alpha   90.00
_cell.angle_beta   90.00
_cell.angle_gamma   90.00
#
_symmetry.space_group_name_H-M   'P 1'
#
loop_
_entity.id
_entity.type
_entity.pdbx_description
1 polymer ?
#
loop_
_entity_poly.entity_id
_entity_poly.type
_entity_poly.pdbx_seq_one_letter_code
_entity_poly.pdbx_strand_id
1 'polypeptide(L)' 'MLNEQGGYENDCSVIRLDQYHFLLVSPTSQSTRSMKWLKSHVPEDGSIFLSDVT' A
#
# COMPACT_ATOMS: atom_id res chain seq x y z
N MET A 1 -7.47 -3.25 -1.53
CA MET A 1 -6.97 -2.57 -2.75
C MET A 1 -7.80 -3.03 -3.93
N LEU A 2 -8.35 -2.10 -4.70
CA LEU A 2 -9.21 -2.40 -5.85
C LEU A 2 -8.56 -1.89 -7.14
N ASN A 3 -8.85 -2.54 -8.26
CA ASN A 3 -8.52 -1.99 -9.58
C ASN A 3 -9.62 -1.03 -10.06
N GLU A 4 -9.38 -0.39 -11.21
CA GLU A 4 -10.29 0.59 -11.82
C GLU A 4 -11.67 0.02 -12.17
N GLN A 5 -11.80 -1.30 -12.31
CA GLN A 5 -13.06 -1.99 -12.59
C GLN A 5 -13.78 -2.43 -11.30
N GLY A 6 -13.26 -2.06 -10.12
CA GLY A 6 -13.78 -2.49 -8.82
C GLY A 6 -13.41 -3.93 -8.43
N GLY A 7 -12.52 -4.56 -9.19
CA GLY A 7 -12.02 -5.91 -8.90
C GLY A 7 -11.04 -5.91 -7.74
N TYR A 8 -11.00 -7.02 -7.01
CA TYR A 8 -10.08 -7.23 -5.89
C TYR A 8 -8.64 -7.43 -6.39
N GLU A 9 -7.73 -6.57 -5.93
CA GLU A 9 -6.30 -6.70 -6.20
C GLU A 9 -5.55 -7.34 -5.03
N ASN A 10 -5.85 -6.90 -3.82
CA ASN A 10 -5.07 -7.23 -2.63
C ASN A 10 -5.77 -6.83 -1.34
N ASP A 11 -5.51 -7.58 -0.27
CA ASP A 11 -5.87 -7.28 1.11
C ASP A 11 -4.62 -6.94 1.95
N CYS A 12 -4.75 -5.92 2.79
CA CYS A 12 -3.72 -5.59 3.76
C CYS A 12 -4.36 -5.07 5.04
N SER A 13 -3.70 -5.32 6.17
CA SER A 13 -3.99 -4.62 7.42
C SER A 13 -3.23 -3.30 7.45
N VAL A 14 -3.88 -2.25 7.94
CA VAL A 14 -3.28 -0.93 8.10
C VAL A 14 -3.19 -0.63 9.59
N ILE A 15 -1.99 -0.32 10.06
CA ILE A 15 -1.72 0.03 11.45
C ILE A 15 -1.25 1.48 11.47
N ARG A 16 -1.88 2.30 12.30
CA ARG A 16 -1.44 3.68 12.53
C ARG A 16 -0.35 3.69 13.59
N LEU A 17 0.84 4.15 13.23
CA LEU A 17 1.97 4.30 14.15
C LEU A 17 2.03 5.71 14.74
N ASP A 18 1.66 6.72 13.94
CA ASP A 18 1.62 8.13 14.35
C ASP A 18 0.61 8.91 13.51
N GLN A 19 0.55 10.23 13.64
CA GLN A 19 -0.39 11.09 12.92
C GLN A 19 -0.30 10.90 11.40
N TYR A 20 0.92 10.78 10.87
CA TYR A 20 1.25 10.65 9.44
C TYR A 20 2.07 9.39 9.09
N HIS A 21 2.20 8.45 10.03
CA HIS A 21 2.95 7.21 9.83
C HIS A 21 2.05 5.99 9.93
N PHE A 22 2.09 5.16 8.89
CA PHE A 22 1.25 3.98 8.77
C PHE A 22 2.10 2.79 8.35
N LEU A 23 1.84 1.64 8.96
CA LEU A 23 2.41 0.35 8.58
C LEU A 23 1.34 -0.46 7.85
N LEU A 24 1.66 -0.87 6.63
CA LEU A 24 0.82 -1.78 5.85
C LEU A 24 1.39 -3.19 5.95
N VAL A 25 0.56 -4.13 6.40
CA VAL A 25 0.92 -5.54 6.53
C VAL A 25 0.09 -6.35 5.54
N SER A 26 0.77 -7.07 4.66
CA SER A 26 0.14 -7.97 3.67
C SER A 26 0.80 -9.35 3.73
N PRO A 27 0.13 -10.42 3.29
CA PRO A 27 0.75 -11.74 3.20
C PRO A 27 1.99 -11.72 2.30
N THR A 28 3.02 -12.50 2.62
CA THR A 28 4.31 -12.53 1.88
C THR A 28 4.16 -12.84 0.39
N SER A 29 3.17 -13.66 0.01
CA SER A 29 2.86 -13.97 -1.39
C SER A 29 2.31 -12.77 -2.17
N GLN A 30 1.86 -11.74 -1.46
CA GLN A 30 1.09 -10.62 -1.99
C GLN A 30 1.81 -9.27 -1.83
N SER A 31 2.90 -9.19 -1.05
CA SER A 31 3.62 -7.95 -0.71
C SER A 31 4.10 -7.18 -1.95
N THR A 32 4.66 -7.88 -2.94
CA THR A 32 5.11 -7.26 -4.20
C THR A 32 3.96 -6.61 -4.97
N ARG A 33 2.76 -7.24 -4.97
CA ARG A 33 1.57 -6.71 -5.64
C ARG A 33 1.00 -5.51 -4.89
N SER A 34 0.97 -5.57 -3.57
CA SER A 34 0.56 -4.45 -2.71
C SER A 34 1.47 -3.23 -2.95
N MET A 35 2.79 -3.44 -2.96
CA MET A 35 3.77 -2.37 -3.20
C MET A 35 3.63 -1.76 -4.61
N LYS A 36 3.43 -2.59 -5.63
CA LYS A 36 3.19 -2.11 -6.99
C LYS A 36 1.91 -1.26 -7.08
N TRP A 37 0.83 -1.71 -6.44
CA TRP A 37 -0.43 -0.97 -6.42
C TRP A 37 -0.30 0.37 -5.71
N LEU A 38 0.39 0.41 -4.56
CA LEU A 38 0.63 1.65 -3.83
C LEU A 38 1.45 2.64 -4.68
N LYS A 39 2.54 2.18 -5.30
CA LYS A 39 3.37 3.03 -6.16
C LYS A 39 2.61 3.65 -7.33
N SER A 40 1.58 2.98 -7.86
CA SER A 40 0.78 3.53 -8.96
C SER A 40 -0.38 4.43 -8.52
N HIS A 41 -0.70 4.47 -7.22
CA HIS A 41 -1.84 5.23 -6.69
C HIS A 41 -1.45 6.33 -5.70
N VAL A 42 -0.17 6.43 -5.32
CA VAL A 42 0.29 7.58 -4.53
C VAL A 42 0.33 8.85 -5.39
N PRO A 43 0.06 10.01 -4.80
CA PRO A 43 0.22 11.29 -5.47
C PRO A 43 1.66 11.51 -5.95
N GLU A 44 1.82 12.12 -7.13
CA GLU A 44 3.13 12.46 -7.68
C GLU A 44 3.74 13.74 -7.06
N ASP A 45 3.00 14.43 -6.19
CA ASP A 45 3.40 15.68 -5.54
C ASP A 45 4.44 15.50 -4.39
N GLY A 46 4.81 14.25 -4.09
CA GLY A 46 5.79 13.92 -3.06
C GLY A 46 5.26 14.02 -1.62
N SER A 47 3.94 14.14 -1.43
CA SER A 47 3.31 14.19 -0.10
C SER A 47 3.38 12.86 0.67
N ILE A 48 3.61 11.74 -0.03
CA ILE A 48 3.66 10.39 0.54
C ILE A 48 4.99 9.73 0.20
N PHE A 49 5.64 9.16 1.22
CA PHE A 49 6.82 8.32 1.08
C PHE A 49 6.46 6.86 1.35
N LEU A 50 6.91 5.96 0.48
CA LEU A 50 6.72 4.51 0.63
C LEU A 50 8.09 3.85 0.85
N SER A 51 8.18 2.98 1.85
CA SER A 51 9.37 2.18 2.13
C SER A 51 8.98 0.71 2.32
N ASP A 52 9.77 -0.19 1.74
CA ASP A 52 9.65 -1.62 1.99
C ASP A 52 10.50 -1.97 3.21
N VAL A 53 9.87 -2.52 4.24
CA VAL A 53 10.47 -2.84 5.55
C VAL A 53 10.45 -4.35 5.83
N THR A 54 10.24 -5.16 4.78
CA THR A 54 10.17 -6.63 4.84
C THR A 54 11.55 -7.28 4.80
#